data_AF-A0A0S8C2J4-F1
#
_entry.id   AF-A0A0S8C2J4-F1
#
_cell.length_a   1.000
_cell.length_b   1.000
_cell.length_c   1.000
_cell.angle_alpha   90.00
_cell.angle_beta   90.00
_cell.angle_gamma   90.00
#
_symmetry.space_group_name_H-M   'P 1'
#
loop_
_entity.id
_entity.type
_entity.pdbx_description
1 polymer ?
#
loop_
_entity_poly.entity_id
_entity_poly.type
_entity_poly.pdbx_seq_one_letter_code
_entity_poly.pdbx_strand_id
1 'polypeptide(L)'
;MKTSRLGLPVLLVCAALGGWSSAAPAAVDDKPDFVPPEDEALVVFIQNLREDETMTFVVFTDDRRCVAEVRGRQAEVVPMKPGTYTFYVTGYGTQRIELHLQGGRTYFVRLHTVERAFMRKSEVTPVRRGTESYMQLRTWLAGAHITHASDDSCQGKPLKERKKRTARRVVEGDADWNEGGEVYHAEHTLQVQDGFTKHELETMSLESPER
;
A
#
# COMPACT_ATOMS: atom_id res chain seq x y z
N MET A 1 -40.29 51.72 -60.85
CA MET A 1 -39.72 52.85 -60.07
C MET A 1 -39.01 52.30 -58.85
N LYS A 2 -37.85 52.89 -58.50
CA LYS A 2 -36.98 52.66 -57.32
C LYS A 2 -36.19 51.34 -57.30
N THR A 3 -34.96 51.31 -57.80
CA THR A 3 -33.64 51.76 -57.25
C THR A 3 -33.06 50.86 -56.14
N SER A 4 -32.11 50.04 -56.58
CA SER A 4 -30.78 49.73 -56.01
C SER A 4 -30.49 49.95 -54.53
N ARG A 5 -29.77 48.99 -53.92
CA ARG A 5 -28.49 49.24 -53.23
C ARG A 5 -27.68 47.94 -53.01
N LEU A 6 -26.39 48.05 -53.32
CA LEU A 6 -25.30 47.10 -53.09
C LEU A 6 -25.01 46.90 -51.59
N GLY A 7 -24.44 45.74 -51.25
CA GLY A 7 -23.69 45.52 -50.01
C GLY A 7 -22.88 44.22 -50.08
N LEU A 8 -21.59 44.35 -50.42
CA LEU A 8 -20.56 43.29 -50.44
C LEU A 8 -20.08 42.96 -48.99
N PRO A 9 -19.17 41.98 -48.78
CA PRO A 9 -19.22 40.98 -47.71
C PRO A 9 -18.40 41.36 -46.47
N VAL A 10 -18.67 40.68 -45.35
CA VAL A 10 -17.73 40.60 -44.23
C VAL A 10 -17.35 39.15 -44.01
N LEU A 11 -16.15 38.82 -44.50
CA LEU A 11 -15.39 37.63 -44.16
C LEU A 11 -14.92 37.76 -42.70
N LEU A 12 -15.45 36.92 -41.81
CA LEU A 12 -14.93 36.78 -40.45
C LEU A 12 -13.84 35.70 -40.46
N VAL A 13 -12.60 36.15 -40.25
CA VAL A 13 -11.39 35.32 -40.21
C VAL A 13 -11.35 34.52 -38.90
N CYS A 14 -11.18 33.20 -39.01
CA CYS A 14 -10.84 32.31 -37.91
C CYS A 14 -9.39 32.55 -37.46
N ALA A 15 -9.19 32.84 -36.17
CA ALA A 15 -7.89 32.71 -35.50
C ALA A 15 -8.12 32.25 -34.05
N ALA A 16 -8.56 31.00 -33.88
CA ALA A 16 -8.47 30.34 -32.59
C ALA A 16 -7.01 29.87 -32.43
N LEU A 17 -6.24 30.64 -31.65
CA LEU A 17 -4.91 30.25 -31.20
C LEU A 17 -5.04 28.98 -30.37
N GLY A 18 -4.78 27.84 -31.01
CA GLY A 18 -4.59 26.56 -30.35
C GLY A 18 -3.34 26.64 -29.50
N GLY A 19 -3.50 26.97 -28.23
CA GLY A 19 -2.47 26.75 -27.22
C GLY A 19 -2.25 25.25 -27.10
N TRP A 20 -1.19 24.74 -27.72
CA TRP A 20 -0.60 23.46 -27.33
C TRP A 20 -0.10 23.62 -25.90
N SER A 21 -0.94 23.23 -24.94
CA SER A 21 -0.47 22.86 -23.61
C SER A 21 0.45 21.66 -23.80
N SER A 22 1.75 21.93 -23.93
CA SER A 22 2.78 20.92 -23.69
C SER A 22 2.54 20.40 -22.28
N ALA A 23 1.95 19.21 -22.19
CA ALA A 23 1.94 18.46 -20.95
C ALA A 23 3.40 18.38 -20.49
N ALA A 24 3.70 18.96 -19.34
CA ALA A 24 5.02 18.80 -18.74
C ALA A 24 5.30 17.29 -18.67
N PRO A 25 6.47 16.82 -19.12
CA PRO A 25 6.83 15.42 -18.92
C PRO A 25 6.69 15.15 -17.42
N ALA A 26 5.82 14.19 -17.07
CA ALA A 26 5.74 13.69 -15.71
C ALA A 26 7.18 13.33 -15.32
N ALA A 27 7.73 14.05 -14.34
CA ALA A 27 9.04 13.74 -13.82
C ALA A 27 8.98 12.26 -13.42
N VAL A 28 9.82 11.44 -14.05
CA VAL A 28 10.03 10.06 -13.64
C VAL A 28 10.52 10.18 -12.19
N ASP A 29 9.67 9.81 -11.25
CA ASP A 29 10.00 9.86 -9.82
C ASP A 29 11.04 8.77 -9.58
N ASP A 30 12.32 9.09 -9.80
CA ASP A 30 13.48 8.20 -9.65
C ASP A 30 13.78 7.84 -8.18
N LYS A 31 12.77 7.90 -7.30
CA LYS A 31 12.94 7.55 -5.90
C LYS A 31 13.07 6.04 -5.77
N PRO A 32 14.08 5.54 -5.03
CA PRO A 32 14.17 4.12 -4.74
C PRO A 32 12.89 3.66 -4.05
N ASP A 33 12.29 2.59 -4.56
CA ASP A 33 10.93 2.13 -4.23
C ASP A 33 10.65 1.99 -2.72
N PHE A 34 11.69 1.73 -1.92
CA PHE A 34 11.59 1.52 -0.47
C PHE A 34 12.25 2.61 0.38
N VAL A 35 12.80 3.68 -0.21
CA VAL A 35 13.50 4.71 0.55
C VAL A 35 12.51 5.79 1.01
N PRO A 36 12.34 5.97 2.34
CA PRO A 36 11.35 6.89 2.89
C PRO A 36 11.86 8.34 2.82
N PRO A 37 10.98 9.33 2.58
CA PRO A 37 11.26 10.74 2.90
C PRO A 37 11.58 10.92 4.39
N GLU A 38 12.30 11.98 4.76
CA GLU A 38 12.69 12.22 6.16
C GLU A 38 11.48 12.48 7.08
N ASP A 39 10.42 13.09 6.57
CA ASP A 39 9.21 13.44 7.31
C ASP A 39 8.11 12.36 7.25
N GLU A 40 8.37 11.24 6.56
CA GLU A 40 7.41 10.16 6.35
C GLU A 40 8.00 8.80 6.69
N ALA A 41 7.12 7.86 7.01
CA ALA A 41 7.46 6.45 7.10
C ALA A 41 6.88 5.73 5.88
N LEU A 42 7.55 4.68 5.42
CA LEU A 42 6.97 3.75 4.46
C LEU A 42 6.58 2.46 5.17
N VAL A 43 5.39 1.95 4.89
CA VAL A 43 4.98 0.59 5.29
C VAL A 43 4.84 -0.24 4.03
N VAL A 44 5.55 -1.36 3.97
CA VAL A 44 5.59 -2.24 2.82
C VAL A 44 4.92 -3.56 3.17
N PHE A 45 3.79 -3.83 2.53
CA PHE A 45 3.09 -5.10 2.66
C PHE A 45 3.52 -6.06 1.56
N ILE A 46 4.09 -7.20 1.93
CA ILE A 46 4.66 -8.16 1.00
C ILE A 46 3.77 -9.41 0.95
N GLN A 47 3.28 -9.75 -0.23
CA GLN A 47 2.73 -11.08 -0.52
C GLN A 47 3.59 -11.72 -1.59
N ASN A 48 4.19 -12.87 -1.28
CA ASN A 48 5.18 -13.48 -2.16
C ASN A 48 5.08 -15.00 -2.26
N LEU A 49 4.15 -15.64 -1.56
CA LEU A 49 3.90 -17.07 -1.71
C LEU A 49 3.14 -17.35 -2.99
N ARG A 50 3.63 -18.35 -3.75
CA ARG A 50 3.00 -18.76 -5.01
C ARG A 50 1.64 -19.39 -4.75
N GLU A 51 1.52 -20.12 -3.65
CA GLU A 51 0.29 -20.77 -3.20
C GLU A 51 -0.84 -19.76 -2.88
N ASP A 52 -0.45 -18.50 -2.64
CA ASP A 52 -1.34 -17.38 -2.34
C ASP A 52 -1.59 -16.49 -3.56
N GLU A 53 -1.19 -16.87 -4.77
CA GLU A 53 -1.23 -15.94 -5.92
C GLU A 53 -2.64 -15.41 -6.24
N THR A 54 -3.67 -16.23 -5.98
CA THR A 54 -5.09 -15.86 -6.17
C THR A 54 -5.70 -15.18 -4.95
N MET A 55 -4.97 -15.13 -3.84
CA MET A 55 -5.44 -14.55 -2.59
C MET A 55 -5.23 -13.04 -2.61
N THR A 56 -6.18 -12.33 -2.02
CA THR A 56 -6.10 -10.88 -1.82
C THR A 56 -6.15 -10.59 -0.34
N PHE A 57 -5.11 -9.92 0.16
CA PHE A 57 -5.09 -9.35 1.50
C PHE A 57 -5.54 -7.91 1.43
N VAL A 58 -6.44 -7.53 2.34
CA VAL A 58 -6.93 -6.16 2.44
C VAL A 58 -6.58 -5.60 3.80
N VAL A 59 -5.92 -4.45 3.82
CA VAL A 59 -5.47 -3.79 5.03
C VAL A 59 -6.34 -2.56 5.30
N PHE A 60 -6.85 -2.45 6.52
CA PHE A 60 -7.66 -1.33 6.97
C PHE A 60 -7.08 -0.69 8.22
N THR A 61 -7.28 0.62 8.37
CA THR A 61 -7.08 1.34 9.64
C THR A 61 -8.28 1.19 10.58
N ASP A 62 -8.11 1.62 11.83
CA ASP A 62 -9.16 1.70 12.86
C ASP A 62 -10.37 2.55 12.45
N ASP A 63 -10.14 3.64 11.72
CA ASP A 63 -11.17 4.47 11.08
C ASP A 63 -11.89 3.77 9.90
N ARG A 64 -11.52 2.52 9.60
CA ARG A 64 -12.08 1.64 8.57
C ARG A 64 -11.77 2.09 7.14
N ARG A 65 -10.78 2.98 6.97
CA ARG A 65 -10.23 3.30 5.65
C ARG A 65 -9.36 2.16 5.17
N CYS A 66 -9.47 1.83 3.89
CA CYS A 66 -8.61 0.85 3.26
C CYS A 66 -7.29 1.52 2.92
N VAL A 67 -6.17 0.91 3.29
CA VAL A 67 -4.84 1.47 3.02
C VAL A 67 -4.11 0.69 1.93
N ALA A 68 -4.36 -0.62 1.83
CA ALA A 68 -3.71 -1.48 0.85
C ALA A 68 -4.61 -2.65 0.42
N GLU A 69 -4.52 -3.01 -0.85
CA GLU A 69 -4.99 -4.29 -1.40
C GLU A 69 -3.79 -4.99 -2.05
N VAL A 70 -3.33 -6.07 -1.41
CA VAL A 70 -2.14 -6.81 -1.83
C VAL A 70 -2.57 -8.15 -2.41
N ARG A 71 -2.06 -8.50 -3.59
CA ARG A 71 -2.42 -9.73 -4.29
C ARG A 71 -1.22 -10.29 -5.05
N GLY A 72 -1.22 -11.60 -5.29
CA GLY A 72 -0.18 -12.20 -6.11
C GLY A 72 1.20 -12.09 -5.46
N ARG A 73 2.23 -11.89 -6.30
CA ARG A 73 3.60 -11.60 -5.87
C ARG A 73 3.82 -10.09 -5.85
N GLN A 74 3.32 -9.40 -4.84
CA GLN A 74 3.30 -7.93 -4.76
C GLN A 74 3.95 -7.41 -3.47
N ALA A 75 4.65 -6.30 -3.58
CA ALA A 75 5.11 -5.47 -2.46
C ALA A 75 4.42 -4.11 -2.57
N GLU A 76 3.39 -3.88 -1.77
CA GLU A 76 2.63 -2.63 -1.73
C GLU A 76 3.30 -1.64 -0.78
N VAL A 77 3.77 -0.52 -1.31
CA VAL A 77 4.41 0.56 -0.56
C VAL A 77 3.39 1.63 -0.19
N VAL A 78 3.22 1.86 1.10
CA VAL A 78 2.24 2.80 1.67
C VAL A 78 2.98 3.91 2.41
N PRO A 79 2.98 5.16 1.91
CA PRO A 79 3.51 6.29 2.65
C PRO A 79 2.58 6.67 3.80
N MET A 80 3.17 6.94 4.96
CA MET A 80 2.47 7.18 6.22
C MET A 80 3.17 8.32 6.96
N LYS A 81 2.41 9.15 7.68
CA LYS A 81 3.03 10.07 8.63
C LYS A 81 3.56 9.29 9.86
N PRO A 82 4.58 9.82 10.55
CA PRO A 82 5.06 9.23 11.81
C PRO A 82 3.93 9.19 12.86
N GLY A 83 3.88 8.13 13.66
CA GLY A 83 2.83 7.94 14.67
C GLY A 83 2.53 6.48 14.97
N THR A 84 1.53 6.25 15.82
CA THR A 84 1.04 4.91 16.15
C THR A 84 -0.18 4.58 15.31
N TYR A 85 -0.19 3.41 14.68
CA TYR A 85 -1.27 2.93 13.84
C TYR A 85 -1.71 1.53 14.26
N THR A 86 -3.01 1.29 14.15
CA THR A 86 -3.57 -0.06 14.22
C THR A 86 -4.06 -0.44 12.83
N PHE A 87 -3.56 -1.56 12.32
CA PHE A 87 -4.04 -2.12 11.06
C PHE A 87 -4.76 -3.45 11.28
N TYR A 88 -5.79 -3.67 10.48
CA TYR A 88 -6.55 -4.90 10.39
C TYR A 88 -6.30 -5.51 9.02
N VAL A 89 -5.58 -6.62 8.99
CA VAL A 89 -5.28 -7.36 7.77
C VAL A 89 -6.31 -8.47 7.61
N THR A 90 -7.04 -8.45 6.51
CA THR A 90 -8.03 -9.47 6.19
C THR A 90 -7.56 -10.38 5.06
N GLY A 91 -7.65 -11.69 5.31
CA GLY A 91 -7.63 -12.74 4.28
C GLY A 91 -8.59 -13.88 4.67
N TYR A 92 -8.06 -15.05 5.03
CA TYR A 92 -8.78 -16.14 5.72
C TYR A 92 -8.83 -15.86 7.22
N GLY A 93 -9.58 -14.82 7.59
CA GLY A 93 -9.63 -14.25 8.95
C GLY A 93 -9.17 -12.80 8.98
N THR A 94 -9.25 -12.17 10.15
CA THR A 94 -8.77 -10.80 10.37
C THR A 94 -7.71 -10.84 11.45
N GLN A 95 -6.54 -10.26 11.18
CA GLN A 95 -5.48 -10.10 12.18
C GLN A 95 -5.25 -8.62 12.44
N ARG A 96 -5.15 -8.26 13.72
CA ARG A 96 -4.74 -6.93 14.15
C ARG A 96 -3.22 -6.88 14.30
N ILE A 97 -2.61 -5.81 13.80
CA ILE A 97 -1.22 -5.45 14.05
C ILE A 97 -1.13 -3.99 14.51
N GLU A 98 -0.13 -3.69 15.31
CA GLU A 98 0.18 -2.32 15.75
C GLU A 98 1.55 -1.89 15.22
N LEU A 99 1.65 -0.63 14.79
CA LEU A 99 2.87 -0.09 14.23
C LEU A 99 3.20 1.24 14.89
N HIS A 100 4.42 1.39 15.38
CA HIS A 100 4.99 2.64 15.86
C HIS A 100 5.99 3.17 14.82
N LEU A 101 5.52 4.11 14.01
CA LEU A 101 6.24 4.62 12.84
C LEU A 101 7.04 5.88 13.18
N GLN A 102 8.27 5.95 12.68
CA GLN A 102 9.13 7.13 12.70
C GLN A 102 9.46 7.58 11.27
N GLY A 103 9.55 8.89 11.07
CA GLY A 103 9.97 9.48 9.80
C GLY A 103 11.37 9.03 9.38
N GLY A 104 11.61 8.92 8.07
CA GLY A 104 12.86 8.43 7.51
C GLY A 104 13.07 6.92 7.70
N ARG A 105 12.01 6.14 8.00
CA ARG A 105 12.09 4.69 8.15
C ARG A 105 11.08 3.92 7.30
N THR A 106 11.49 2.73 6.87
CA THR A 106 10.65 1.77 6.15
C THR A 106 10.41 0.53 6.99
N TYR A 107 9.16 0.08 7.05
CA TYR A 107 8.71 -1.04 7.85
C TYR A 107 8.14 -2.11 6.91
N PHE A 108 8.45 -3.38 7.15
CA PHE A 108 7.98 -4.47 6.30
C PHE A 108 7.04 -5.39 7.07
N VAL A 109 5.98 -5.81 6.41
CA VAL A 109 4.99 -6.75 6.94
C VAL A 109 4.72 -7.78 5.86
N ARG A 110 5.02 -9.05 6.13
CA ARG A 110 4.69 -10.13 5.21
C ARG A 110 3.26 -10.63 5.45
N LEU A 111 2.54 -10.82 4.36
CA LEU A 111 1.18 -11.33 4.28
C LEU A 111 1.22 -12.68 3.57
N HIS A 112 0.74 -13.72 4.21
CA HIS A 112 0.74 -15.06 3.64
C HIS A 112 -0.34 -15.95 4.26
N THR A 113 -0.62 -17.09 3.66
CA THR A 113 -1.45 -18.12 4.25
C THR A 113 -0.62 -19.31 4.70
N VAL A 114 -1.10 -19.95 5.76
CA VAL A 114 -0.57 -21.23 6.22
C VAL A 114 -1.67 -22.28 6.14
N GLU A 115 -1.29 -23.46 5.71
CA GLU A 115 -2.16 -24.63 5.74
C GLU A 115 -2.11 -25.26 7.14
N ARG A 116 -3.27 -25.38 7.79
CA ARG A 116 -3.42 -26.02 9.10
C ARG A 116 -4.43 -27.15 9.00
N ALA A 117 -3.91 -28.37 8.88
CA ALA A 117 -4.67 -29.62 8.73
C ALA A 117 -5.69 -29.59 7.58
N PHE A 118 -6.89 -29.05 7.83
CA PHE A 118 -8.00 -28.99 6.86
C PHE A 118 -8.45 -27.56 6.53
N MET A 119 -7.77 -26.54 7.06
CA MET A 119 -8.13 -25.15 6.86
C MET A 119 -6.91 -24.29 6.50
N ARG A 120 -7.12 -23.30 5.64
CA ARG A 120 -6.15 -22.22 5.42
C ARG A 120 -6.42 -21.09 6.41
N LYS A 121 -5.36 -20.55 7.01
CA LYS A 121 -5.41 -19.37 7.87
C LYS A 121 -4.49 -18.30 7.28
N SER A 122 -4.92 -17.05 7.31
CA SER A 122 -4.03 -15.94 7.02
C SER A 122 -3.11 -15.67 8.21
N GLU A 123 -1.83 -15.45 7.91
CA GLU A 123 -0.81 -15.04 8.87
C GLU A 123 -0.10 -13.76 8.41
N VAL A 124 0.15 -12.90 9.39
CA VAL A 124 0.88 -11.65 9.25
C VAL A 124 2.18 -11.78 10.01
N THR A 125 3.30 -11.51 9.35
CA THR A 125 4.63 -11.56 9.97
C THR A 125 5.27 -10.19 9.86
N PRO A 126 5.27 -9.40 10.95
CA PRO A 126 6.03 -8.16 10.97
C PRO A 126 7.54 -8.45 10.96
N VAL A 127 8.27 -7.70 10.12
CA VAL A 127 9.72 -7.88 9.97
C VAL A 127 10.44 -7.10 11.05
N ARG A 128 10.89 -7.82 12.08
CA ARG A 128 11.62 -7.27 13.23
C ARG A 128 13.11 -7.56 13.13
N ARG A 129 13.95 -6.68 13.66
CA ARG A 129 15.41 -6.88 13.60
C ARG A 129 15.84 -8.10 14.40
N GLY A 130 16.85 -8.81 13.89
CA GLY A 130 17.43 -9.97 14.56
C GLY A 130 16.52 -11.21 14.59
N THR A 131 15.38 -11.19 13.88
CA THR A 131 14.49 -12.35 13.76
C THR A 131 14.69 -13.08 12.43
N GLU A 132 14.10 -14.26 12.30
CA GLU A 132 14.12 -15.01 11.04
C GLU A 132 13.47 -14.23 9.89
N SER A 133 12.38 -13.49 10.14
CA SER A 133 11.73 -12.67 9.11
C SER A 133 12.66 -11.61 8.53
N TYR A 134 13.58 -11.06 9.33
CA TYR A 134 14.59 -10.11 8.85
C TYR A 134 15.57 -10.77 7.89
N MET A 135 16.04 -11.97 8.23
CA MET A 135 16.95 -12.72 7.37
C MET A 135 16.30 -13.11 6.04
N GLN A 136 14.98 -13.35 6.05
CA GLN A 136 14.24 -13.73 4.85
C GLN A 136 13.74 -12.56 4.00
N LEU A 137 13.80 -11.31 4.49
CA LEU A 137 13.21 -10.14 3.82
C LEU A 137 13.68 -10.00 2.36
N ARG A 138 14.98 -10.15 2.10
CA ARG A 138 15.53 -10.07 0.74
C ARG A 138 14.92 -11.13 -0.19
N THR A 139 14.80 -12.36 0.30
CA THR A 139 14.15 -13.45 -0.44
C THR A 139 12.68 -13.18 -0.68
N TRP A 140 12.00 -12.52 0.27
CA TRP A 140 10.59 -12.20 0.12
C TRP A 140 10.31 -11.11 -0.90
N LEU A 141 11.20 -10.12 -1.00
CA LEU A 141 11.13 -9.06 -2.00
C LEU A 141 11.60 -9.54 -3.40
N ALA A 142 12.36 -10.64 -3.47
CA ALA A 142 12.86 -11.15 -4.74
C ALA A 142 11.73 -11.53 -5.71
N GLY A 143 11.63 -10.76 -6.80
CA GLY A 143 10.61 -10.93 -7.83
C GLY A 143 9.19 -10.57 -7.37
N ALA A 144 9.05 -9.79 -6.29
CA ALA A 144 7.79 -9.12 -5.98
C ALA A 144 7.61 -7.91 -6.92
N HIS A 145 6.41 -7.77 -7.47
CA HIS A 145 6.02 -6.58 -8.21
C HIS A 145 5.76 -5.44 -7.23
N ILE A 146 6.49 -4.35 -7.40
CA ILE A 146 6.37 -3.19 -6.53
C ILE A 146 5.22 -2.32 -7.02
N THR A 147 4.33 -1.96 -6.11
CA THR A 147 3.21 -1.06 -6.36
C THR A 147 3.13 -0.05 -5.23
N HIS A 148 2.60 1.13 -5.54
CA HIS A 148 2.46 2.21 -4.57
C HIS A 148 0.98 2.44 -4.31
N ALA A 149 0.61 2.56 -3.03
CA ALA A 149 -0.76 2.80 -2.65
C ALA A 149 -1.27 4.12 -3.24
N SER A 150 -2.40 4.01 -3.94
CA SER A 150 -3.23 5.12 -4.37
C SER A 150 -4.16 5.55 -3.24
N ASP A 151 -4.57 6.83 -3.23
CA ASP A 151 -5.55 7.39 -2.29
C ASP A 151 -6.89 6.63 -2.24
N ASP A 152 -7.18 5.79 -3.24
CA ASP A 152 -8.35 4.89 -3.29
C ASP A 152 -7.96 3.49 -3.78
N SER A 153 -6.97 2.86 -3.13
CA SER A 153 -6.38 1.58 -3.54
C SER A 153 -7.36 0.40 -3.60
N CYS A 154 -8.51 0.50 -2.94
CA CYS A 154 -9.44 -0.62 -2.79
C CYS A 154 -10.77 -0.33 -3.52
N GLN A 155 -10.77 -0.25 -4.85
CA GLN A 155 -11.97 -0.06 -5.65
C GLN A 155 -12.69 -1.39 -5.94
N GLY A 156 -14.02 -1.46 -5.76
CA GLY A 156 -14.80 -2.57 -6.33
C GLY A 156 -16.11 -3.02 -5.65
N LYS A 157 -16.52 -2.51 -4.48
CA LYS A 157 -17.81 -2.90 -3.86
C LYS A 157 -18.61 -1.73 -3.26
N PRO A 158 -19.96 -1.79 -3.23
CA PRO A 158 -20.79 -0.71 -2.69
C PRO A 158 -20.40 -0.33 -1.25
N LEU A 159 -20.24 0.97 -1.00
CA LEU A 159 -19.70 1.54 0.25
C LEU A 159 -20.43 1.07 1.52
N LYS A 160 -21.75 0.85 1.47
CA LYS A 160 -22.53 0.44 2.66
C LYS A 160 -22.24 -1.01 3.11
N GLU A 161 -22.14 -1.94 2.17
CA GLU A 161 -21.87 -3.34 2.50
C GLU A 161 -20.44 -3.52 3.03
N ARG A 162 -19.49 -2.76 2.46
CA ARG A 162 -18.11 -2.69 2.96
C ARG A 162 -18.05 -2.19 4.39
N LYS A 163 -18.73 -1.09 4.71
CA LYS A 163 -18.71 -0.52 6.08
C LYS A 163 -19.16 -1.52 7.15
N LYS A 164 -20.26 -2.25 6.91
CA LYS A 164 -20.74 -3.26 7.88
C LYS A 164 -19.76 -4.43 8.01
N ARG A 165 -19.20 -4.90 6.89
CA ARG A 165 -18.25 -6.01 6.87
C ARG A 165 -16.93 -5.64 7.54
N THR A 166 -16.38 -4.47 7.24
CA THR A 166 -15.15 -3.95 7.87
C THR A 166 -15.36 -3.74 9.35
N ALA A 167 -16.51 -3.20 9.79
CA ALA A 167 -16.81 -3.07 11.21
C ALA A 167 -16.80 -4.42 11.94
N ARG A 168 -17.37 -5.47 11.33
CA ARG A 168 -17.33 -6.82 11.92
C ARG A 168 -15.89 -7.36 12.02
N ARG A 169 -15.09 -7.17 10.98
CA ARG A 169 -13.68 -7.60 10.95
C ARG A 169 -12.82 -6.90 11.98
N VAL A 170 -13.06 -5.60 12.22
CA VAL A 170 -12.41 -4.86 13.30
C VAL A 170 -12.74 -5.49 14.65
N VAL A 171 -14.02 -5.77 14.92
CA VAL A 171 -14.44 -6.45 16.15
C VAL A 171 -13.81 -7.84 16.29
N GLU A 172 -13.75 -8.62 15.20
CA GLU A 172 -13.07 -9.93 15.18
C GLU A 172 -11.57 -9.79 15.52
N GLY A 173 -10.86 -8.85 14.88
CA GLY A 173 -9.44 -8.62 15.14
C GLY A 173 -9.15 -8.09 16.55
N ASP A 174 -10.05 -7.27 17.11
CA ASP A 174 -9.95 -6.79 18.48
C ASP A 174 -10.20 -7.88 19.51
N ALA A 175 -11.11 -8.83 19.22
CA ALA A 175 -11.35 -9.98 20.08
C ALA A 175 -10.08 -10.84 20.18
N ASP A 176 -9.52 -11.25 19.04
CA ASP A 176 -8.28 -12.03 18.99
C ASP A 176 -7.11 -11.29 19.68
N TRP A 177 -7.02 -9.98 19.49
CA TRP A 177 -6.02 -9.14 20.15
C TRP A 177 -6.19 -9.16 21.67
N ASN A 178 -7.39 -8.91 22.18
CA ASN A 178 -7.63 -8.87 23.63
C ASN A 178 -7.39 -10.24 24.30
N GLU A 179 -7.56 -11.34 23.57
CA GLU A 179 -7.32 -12.71 24.05
C GLU A 179 -5.85 -13.15 23.98
N GLY A 180 -5.06 -12.62 23.02
CA GLY A 180 -3.73 -13.12 22.68
C GLY A 180 -2.64 -13.00 23.76
N GLY A 181 -2.81 -12.13 24.76
CA GLY A 181 -1.80 -11.88 25.79
C GLY A 181 -0.50 -11.25 25.26
N GLU A 182 0.48 -11.05 26.14
CA GLU A 182 1.67 -10.23 25.84
C GLU A 182 2.54 -10.78 24.70
N VAL A 183 2.69 -12.10 24.60
CA VAL A 183 3.51 -12.72 23.55
C VAL A 183 2.88 -12.47 22.17
N TYR A 184 1.57 -12.65 22.07
CA TYR A 184 0.84 -12.38 20.82
C TYR A 184 0.94 -10.91 20.44
N HIS A 185 0.78 -9.98 21.38
CA HIS A 185 0.95 -8.55 21.14
C HIS A 185 2.36 -8.25 20.62
N ALA A 186 3.39 -8.75 21.30
CA ALA A 186 4.78 -8.54 20.90
C ALA A 186 5.09 -9.09 19.49
N GLU A 187 4.48 -10.20 19.10
CA GLU A 187 4.63 -10.79 17.75
C GLU A 187 3.91 -9.99 16.65
N HIS A 188 2.88 -9.24 17.01
CA HIS A 188 2.03 -8.48 16.08
C HIS A 188 2.23 -6.96 16.18
N THR A 189 3.25 -6.51 16.92
CA THR A 189 3.64 -5.09 17.01
C THR A 189 4.98 -4.83 16.33
N LEU A 190 5.04 -3.80 15.49
CA LEU A 190 6.29 -3.18 15.02
C LEU A 190 6.61 -1.96 15.86
N GLN A 191 7.81 -1.93 16.41
CA GLN A 191 8.32 -0.82 17.20
C GLN A 191 9.15 0.13 16.32
N VAL A 192 9.41 1.33 16.83
CA VAL A 192 10.17 2.36 16.10
C VAL A 192 11.51 1.82 15.58
N GLN A 193 12.23 1.05 16.41
CA GLN A 193 13.53 0.47 16.07
C GLN A 193 13.49 -0.61 14.99
N ASP A 194 12.33 -1.21 14.70
CA ASP A 194 12.20 -2.23 13.65
C ASP A 194 12.26 -1.62 12.24
N GLY A 195 12.03 -0.31 12.12
CA GLY A 195 12.12 0.39 10.85
C GLY A 195 13.55 0.50 10.32
N PHE A 196 13.70 0.34 9.01
CA PHE A 196 14.95 0.40 8.28
C PHE A 196 15.22 1.81 7.79
N THR A 197 16.44 2.29 7.99
CA THR A 197 16.92 3.56 7.45
C THR A 197 17.31 3.40 5.97
N LYS A 198 17.40 4.52 5.25
CA LYS A 198 17.91 4.57 3.88
C LYS A 198 19.22 3.79 3.70
N HIS A 199 20.21 4.05 4.55
CA HIS A 199 21.53 3.41 4.46
C HIS A 199 21.46 1.88 4.60
N GLU A 200 20.59 1.39 5.47
CA GLU A 200 20.42 -0.06 5.66
C GLU A 200 19.76 -0.71 4.44
N LEU A 201 18.75 -0.06 3.86
CA LEU A 201 18.10 -0.54 2.64
C LEU A 201 19.06 -0.58 1.44
N GLU A 202 19.92 0.43 1.32
CA GLU A 202 20.98 0.47 0.30
C GLU A 202 22.00 -0.66 0.51
N THR A 203 22.40 -0.91 1.77
CA THR A 203 23.35 -1.98 2.10
C THR A 203 22.75 -3.38 1.91
N MET A 204 21.43 -3.51 2.04
CA MET A 204 20.74 -4.77 1.77
C MET A 204 20.70 -5.12 0.27
N SER A 205 21.18 -4.22 -0.61
CA SER A 205 21.08 -4.33 -2.07
C SER A 205 19.71 -4.84 -2.48
N LEU A 206 18.67 -4.16 -2.00
CA LEU A 206 17.31 -4.29 -2.54
C LEU A 206 17.26 -3.59 -3.90
N GLU A 207 18.20 -3.91 -4.79
CA GLU A 207 18.19 -3.42 -6.15
C GLU A 207 17.03 -4.11 -6.85
N SER A 208 16.11 -3.28 -7.34
CA SER A 208 14.99 -3.70 -8.18
C SER A 208 15.57 -4.56 -9.32
N PRO A 209 15.14 -5.82 -9.51
CA PRO A 209 15.64 -6.62 -10.62
C PRO A 209 15.38 -5.85 -11.90
N GLU A 210 16.44 -5.59 -12.68
CA GLU A 210 16.39 -4.81 -13.92
C GLU A 210 15.14 -5.19 -14.73
N ARG A 211 14.30 -4.17 -15.00
CA ARG A 211 13.01 -4.31 -15.70
C ARG A 211 13.19 -4.73 -17.15
#